data_AF-A0A955C8L1-F1
#
_entry.id   AF-A0A955C8L1-F1
#
_cell.length_a   1.000
_cell.length_b   1.000
_cell.length_c   1.000
_cell.angle_alpha   90.00
_cell.angle_beta   90.00
_cell.angle_gamma   90.00
#
_symmetry.space_group_name_H-M   'P 1'
#
loop_
_entity.id
_entity.type
_entity.pdbx_description
1 polymer ?
#
loop_
_entity_poly.entity_id
_entity_poly.type
_entity_poly.pdbx_seq_one_letter_code
_entity_poly.pdbx_strand_id
1 'polypeptide(L)' 'MKVTRSMFQRYRMQDAAETKARNNIVKTKENARRDARMMETVKSGSLPYTPAVMSWLSRKLDKPSSKLTQEDIAKLSS' A
#
# COMPACT_ATOMS: atom_id res chain seq x y z
N MET A 1 -27.49 26.84 23.80
CA MET A 1 -27.70 26.42 22.40
C MET A 1 -27.83 24.91 22.36
N LYS A 2 -28.97 24.33 21.95
CA LYS A 2 -29.13 22.87 21.87
C LYS A 2 -28.45 22.38 20.59
N VAL A 3 -27.48 21.47 20.72
CA VAL A 3 -26.82 20.86 19.56
C VAL A 3 -27.82 19.93 18.87
N THR A 4 -28.11 20.19 17.60
CA THR A 4 -29.04 19.39 16.81
C THR A 4 -28.33 18.19 16.19
N ARG A 5 -29.09 17.16 15.81
CA ARG A 5 -28.56 15.97 15.13
C ARG A 5 -27.78 16.31 13.85
N SER A 6 -28.23 17.29 13.07
CA SER A 6 -27.54 17.74 11.87
C SER A 6 -26.18 18.36 12.19
N MET A 7 -26.08 19.11 13.29
CA MET A 7 -24.83 19.69 13.78
C MET A 7 -23.82 18.59 14.16
N PHE A 8 -24.26 17.57 14.92
CA PHE A 8 -23.42 16.42 15.26
C PHE A 8 -22.91 15.67 14.03
N GLN A 9 -23.77 15.49 13.02
CA GLN A 9 -23.37 14.81 11.79
C GLN A 9 -22.30 15.59 11.03
N ARG A 10 -22.40 16.93 10.99
CA ARG A 10 -21.38 17.80 10.37
C ARG A 10 -20.05 17.71 11.10
N TYR A 11 -20.05 17.76 12.43
CA TYR A 11 -18.81 17.61 13.22
C TYR A 11 -18.14 16.26 12.95
N ARG A 12 -18.89 15.16 12.97
CA ARG A 12 -18.33 13.83 12.67
C ARG A 12 -17.72 13.73 11.27
N MET A 13 -18.34 14.35 10.27
CA MET A 13 -17.83 14.33 8.90
C MET A 13 -16.54 15.15 8.78
N GLN A 14 -16.47 16.29 9.46
CA GLN A 14 -15.27 17.13 9.52
C GLN A 14 -14.11 16.39 10.21
N ASP A 15 -14.37 15.80 11.38
CA ASP A 15 -13.38 15.02 12.14
C ASP A 15 -12.87 13.81 11.33
N ALA A 16 -13.77 13.14 10.61
CA ALA A 16 -13.42 12.01 9.76
C ALA A 16 -12.54 12.44 8.57
N ALA A 17 -12.81 13.59 7.96
CA ALA A 17 -12.00 14.13 6.88
C ALA A 17 -10.59 14.48 7.36
N GLU A 18 -10.47 15.16 8.50
CA GLU A 18 -9.19 15.50 9.11
C GLU A 18 -8.39 14.23 9.48
N THR A 19 -9.06 13.26 10.11
CA THR A 19 -8.44 11.99 10.50
C THR A 19 -7.94 11.21 9.26
N LYS A 20 -8.73 11.18 8.18
CA LYS A 20 -8.30 10.56 6.91
C LYS A 20 -7.07 11.25 6.34
N ALA A 21 -7.04 12.58 6.31
CA ALA A 21 -5.91 13.35 5.79
C ALA A 21 -4.61 13.06 6.56
N ARG A 22 -4.67 13.11 7.90
CA ARG A 22 -3.52 12.78 8.76
C ARG A 22 -3.05 11.34 8.58
N ASN A 23 -3.98 10.38 8.58
CA ASN A 23 -3.65 8.97 8.44
C ASN A 23 -3.09 8.62 7.07
N ASN A 24 -3.53 9.31 6.01
CA ASN A 24 -3.01 9.09 4.66
C ASN A 24 -1.51 9.35 4.59
N ILE A 25 -0.99 10.39 5.24
CA ILE A 25 0.46 10.70 5.28
C ILE A 25 1.25 9.55 5.94
N VAL A 26 0.73 8.99 7.02
CA VAL A 26 1.38 7.86 7.71
C VAL A 26 1.33 6.60 6.85
N LYS A 27 0.18 6.33 6.21
CA LYS A 27 -0.01 5.19 5.31
C LYS A 27 0.89 5.26 4.08
N THR A 28 1.05 6.43 3.46
CA THR A 28 1.93 6.59 2.30
C THR A 28 3.39 6.35 2.69
N LYS A 29 3.85 6.89 3.82
CA LYS A 29 5.19 6.62 4.36
C LYS A 29 5.41 5.14 4.62
N GLU A 30 4.45 4.46 5.25
CA GLU A 30 4.57 3.03 5.53
C GLU A 30 4.52 2.18 4.25
N ASN A 31 3.73 2.57 3.26
CA ASN A 31 3.72 1.94 1.95
C ASN A 31 5.09 2.03 1.26
N ALA A 32 5.71 3.22 1.28
CA ALA A 32 7.04 3.40 0.72
C ALA A 32 8.11 2.54 1.44
N ARG A 33 8.06 2.46 2.78
CA ARG A 33 8.95 1.58 3.54
C ARG A 33 8.75 0.11 3.22
N ARG A 34 7.50 -0.33 3.06
CA ARG A 34 7.19 -1.70 2.67
C ARG A 34 7.70 -2.01 1.26
N ASP A 35 7.50 -1.09 0.32
CA ASP A 35 8.00 -1.23 -1.04
C ASP A 35 9.53 -1.35 -1.05
N ALA A 36 10.23 -0.53 -0.26
CA ALA A 36 11.69 -0.63 -0.11
C ALA A 36 12.13 -1.99 0.44
N ARG A 37 11.50 -2.47 1.52
CA ARG A 37 11.80 -3.79 2.11
C ARG A 37 11.55 -4.94 1.14
N MET A 38 10.46 -4.89 0.37
CA MET A 38 10.15 -5.93 -0.61
C MET A 38 11.15 -5.91 -1.77
N MET A 39 11.54 -4.71 -2.24
CA MET A 39 12.56 -4.55 -3.27
C MET A 39 13.93 -5.07 -2.82
N GLU A 40 14.29 -4.90 -1.55
CA GLU A 40 15.53 -5.46 -0.99
C GLU A 40 15.54 -7.00 -1.10
N THR A 41 14.44 -7.65 -0.69
CA THR A 41 14.28 -9.11 -0.84
C THR A 41 14.35 -9.57 -2.29
N VAL A 42 13.81 -8.77 -3.22
CA VAL A 42 13.87 -9.07 -4.66
C VAL A 42 15.28 -8.93 -5.20
N LYS A 43 16.05 -7.94 -4.76
CA LYS A 43 17.45 -7.75 -5.18
C LYS A 43 18.37 -8.87 -4.68
N SER A 44 18.12 -9.41 -3.49
CA SER A 44 18.95 -10.46 -2.89
C SER A 44 18.56 -11.88 -3.29
N GLY A 45 17.43 -12.07 -3.99
CA GLY A 45 16.86 -13.39 -4.21
C GLY A 45 16.46 -13.66 -5.66
N SER A 46 15.94 -14.87 -5.88
CA SER A 46 15.35 -15.30 -7.14
C SER A 46 14.00 -15.96 -6.87
N LEU A 47 13.19 -16.14 -7.93
CA LEU A 47 11.97 -16.94 -7.82
C LEU A 47 12.28 -18.37 -7.29
N PRO A 48 11.36 -18.98 -6.52
CA PRO A 48 10.13 -18.40 -5.97
C PRO A 48 10.38 -17.59 -4.69
N TYR A 49 9.78 -16.40 -4.60
CA TYR A 49 9.81 -15.62 -3.36
C TYR A 49 8.75 -16.09 -2.35
N THR A 50 8.83 -15.56 -1.13
CA THR A 50 7.79 -15.77 -0.12
C THR A 50 6.41 -15.31 -0.62
N PRO A 51 5.29 -15.91 -0.14
CA PRO A 51 3.95 -15.53 -0.58
C PRO A 51 3.63 -14.04 -0.42
N ALA A 52 4.21 -13.39 0.61
CA ALA A 52 4.05 -11.95 0.84
C ALA A 52 4.68 -11.11 -0.29
N VAL A 53 5.89 -11.46 -0.71
CA VAL A 53 6.60 -10.81 -1.82
C VAL A 53 5.89 -11.11 -3.14
N MET A 54 5.44 -12.35 -3.37
CA MET A 54 4.72 -12.74 -4.59
C MET A 54 3.36 -12.01 -4.73
N SER A 55 2.62 -11.82 -3.64
CA SER A 55 1.39 -11.03 -3.61
C SER A 55 1.65 -9.54 -3.83
N TRP A 56 2.77 -9.03 -3.32
CA TRP A 56 3.19 -7.66 -3.56
C TRP A 56 3.62 -7.42 -5.02
N LEU A 57 4.45 -8.31 -5.59
CA LEU A 57 4.87 -8.28 -6.99
C LEU A 57 3.67 -8.34 -7.94
N SER A 58 2.70 -9.21 -7.64
CA SER A 58 1.47 -9.33 -8.42
C SER A 58 0.70 -8.00 -8.52
N ARG A 59 0.60 -7.26 -7.40
CA ARG A 59 -0.02 -5.94 -7.37
C ARG A 59 0.80 -4.86 -8.06
N LYS A 60 2.13 -4.95 -8.05
CA LYS A 60 3.03 -3.97 -8.69
C LYS A 60 3.08 -4.14 -10.20
N LEU A 61 3.00 -5.37 -10.68
CA LEU A 61 3.10 -5.73 -12.10
C LEU A 61 1.74 -5.97 -12.76
N ASP A 62 0.65 -5.86 -12.00
CA ASP A 62 -0.72 -6.18 -12.41
C ASP A 62 -0.84 -7.54 -13.11
N LYS A 63 -0.16 -8.55 -12.55
CA LYS A 63 -0.04 -9.90 -13.10
C LYS A 63 -0.26 -10.94 -12.01
N PRO A 64 -0.99 -12.04 -12.26
CA PRO A 64 -1.14 -13.12 -11.28
C PRO A 64 0.23 -13.68 -10.87
N SER A 65 0.41 -13.99 -9.58
CA SER A 65 1.68 -14.51 -9.06
C SER A 65 2.19 -15.76 -9.80
N SER A 66 1.29 -16.61 -10.31
CA SER A 66 1.63 -17.82 -11.07
C SER A 66 2.18 -17.55 -12.47
N LYS A 67 2.00 -16.34 -13.02
CA LYS A 67 2.45 -15.95 -14.36
C LYS A 67 3.65 -14.99 -14.32
N LEU A 68 4.20 -14.70 -13.14
CA LEU A 68 5.36 -13.83 -12.99
C LEU A 68 6.62 -14.56 -13.46
N THR A 69 7.36 -13.95 -14.39
CA THR A 69 8.67 -14.41 -14.84
C THR A 69 9.79 -13.57 -14.22
N GLN A 70 11.01 -14.09 -14.22
CA GLN A 70 12.18 -13.33 -13.76
C GLN A 70 12.39 -12.05 -14.60
N GLU A 71 12.02 -12.08 -15.90
CA GLU A 71 12.07 -10.92 -16.80
C GLU A 71 11.12 -9.80 -16.37
N ASP A 72 9.92 -10.14 -15.91
CA ASP A 72 8.96 -9.14 -15.42
C ASP A 72 9.45 -8.46 -14.13
N ILE A 73 10.20 -9.20 -13.31
CA ILE A 73 10.80 -8.66 -12.09
C ILE A 73 11.99 -7.77 -12.42
N ALA A 74 12.80 -8.11 -13.43
CA ALA A 74 13.94 -7.31 -13.87
C ALA A 74 13.54 -5.88 -14.31
N LYS A 75 12.30 -5.71 -14.82
CA LYS A 75 11.74 -4.39 -15.17
C LYS A 75 11.54 -3.47 -13.95
N LEU A 76 11.40 -4.02 -12.75
CA LEU A 76 11.25 -3.23 -11.50
C LEU A 76 12.58 -2.78 -10.92
N SER A 77 13.68 -3.46 -11.27
CA SER A 77 15.03 -3.14 -10.77
C SER A 77 15.88 -2.32 -11.74
N SER A 78 15.39 -2.06 -12.96
CA SER A 78 16.07 -1.22 -13.96
C SER A 78 15.83 0.27 -13.72
#